data_AF-A0A450T5R1-F1
#
_entry.id   AF-A0A450T5R1-F1
#
_cell.length_a   1.000
_cell.length_b   1.000
_cell.length_c   1.000
_cell.angle_alpha   90.00
_cell.angle_beta   90.00
_cell.angle_gamma   90.00
#
_symmetry.space_group_name_H-M   'P 1'
#
loop_
_entity.id
_entity.type
_entity.pdbx_description
1 polymer ?
#
loop_
_entity_poly.entity_id
_entity_poly.type
_entity_poly.pdbx_seq_one_letter_code
_entity_poly.pdbx_strand_id
1 'polypeptide(L)'
;MPDEDIDLSDIPEITDEQMAKARLRIGGRSVPEGKAAAKVEISVDADVVAYFRMKMGEKNYQSVMNEMLRSGIRNSDIDKFGLDNILAEP
;
A
#
# COMPACT_ATOMS: atom_id res chain seq x y z
N MET A 1 10.88 -21.29 -20.79
CA MET A 1 10.50 -22.51 -20.06
C MET A 1 9.00 -22.66 -20.20
N PRO A 2 8.51 -23.81 -20.68
CA PRO A 2 7.13 -24.22 -20.45
C PRO A 2 6.91 -24.54 -18.97
N ASP A 3 5.69 -24.37 -18.48
CA ASP A 3 5.35 -24.58 -17.05
C ASP A 3 5.65 -26.01 -16.58
N GLU A 4 5.61 -26.97 -17.50
CA GLU A 4 5.90 -28.40 -17.26
C GLU A 4 7.37 -28.67 -16.89
N ASP A 5 8.28 -27.75 -17.22
CA ASP A 5 9.71 -27.86 -16.91
C ASP A 5 10.09 -27.17 -15.57
N ILE A 6 9.10 -26.65 -14.81
CA ILE A 6 9.35 -26.00 -13.52
C ILE A 6 9.46 -27.07 -12.43
N ASP A 7 10.64 -27.19 -11.83
CA ASP A 7 10.86 -28.06 -10.69
C ASP A 7 10.26 -27.44 -9.40
N LEU A 8 9.31 -28.15 -8.80
CA LEU A 8 8.63 -27.76 -7.57
C LEU A 8 9.05 -28.63 -6.38
N SER A 9 10.00 -29.57 -6.53
CA SER A 9 10.34 -30.53 -5.47
C SER A 9 10.83 -29.87 -4.18
N ASP A 10 11.45 -28.69 -4.30
CA ASP A 10 12.03 -27.94 -3.19
C ASP A 10 11.09 -26.85 -2.63
N ILE A 11 9.91 -26.64 -3.24
CA ILE A 11 8.98 -25.59 -2.85
C ILE A 11 7.90 -26.20 -1.94
N PRO A 12 7.86 -25.85 -0.65
CA PRO A 12 6.82 -26.35 0.24
C PRO A 12 5.45 -25.78 -0.19
N GLU A 13 4.41 -26.62 -0.13
CA GLU A 13 3.04 -26.17 -0.35
C GLU A 13 2.62 -25.19 0.76
N ILE A 14 1.97 -24.09 0.37
CA ILE A 14 1.40 -23.14 1.32
C ILE A 14 0.13 -23.76 1.91
N THR A 15 0.14 -24.06 3.20
CA THR A 15 -1.03 -24.55 3.93
C THR A 15 -1.96 -23.42 4.34
N ASP A 16 -3.25 -23.71 4.53
CA ASP A 16 -4.24 -22.74 5.03
C ASP A 16 -3.83 -22.15 6.38
N GLU A 17 -3.21 -22.97 7.24
CA GLU A 17 -2.69 -22.54 8.55
C GLU A 17 -1.51 -21.57 8.43
N GLN A 18 -0.65 -21.74 7.42
CA GLN A 18 0.41 -20.80 7.11
C GLN A 18 -0.17 -19.49 6.56
N MET A 19 -1.19 -19.59 5.72
CA MET A 19 -1.79 -18.42 5.10
C MET A 19 -2.60 -17.58 6.09
N ALA A 20 -3.24 -18.20 7.08
CA ALA A 20 -3.89 -17.52 8.20
C ALA A 20 -2.93 -16.66 9.05
N LYS A 21 -1.65 -17.01 9.07
CA LYS A 21 -0.60 -16.27 9.79
C LYS A 21 0.11 -15.22 8.92
N ALA A 22 -0.23 -15.13 7.64
CA ALA A 22 0.37 -14.15 6.74
C ALA A 22 0.08 -12.72 7.24
N ARG A 23 1.06 -11.82 7.08
CA ARG A 23 0.97 -10.41 7.45
C ARG A 23 1.45 -9.55 6.30
N LEU A 24 0.69 -8.51 5.97
CA LEU A 24 1.13 -7.54 4.97
C LEU A 24 2.32 -6.76 5.52
N ARG A 25 3.43 -6.76 4.79
CA ARG A 25 4.63 -5.97 5.10
C ARG A 25 4.94 -5.04 3.94
N ILE A 26 5.27 -3.78 4.24
CA ILE A 26 5.74 -2.79 3.26
C ILE A 26 7.15 -2.37 3.68
N GLY A 27 8.13 -2.48 2.79
CA GLY A 27 9.54 -2.18 3.11
C GLY A 27 10.10 -3.04 4.25
N GLY A 28 9.66 -4.30 4.38
CA GLY A 28 10.06 -5.20 5.47
C GLY A 28 9.39 -4.91 6.82
N ARG A 29 8.58 -3.86 6.97
CA ARG A 29 7.86 -3.55 8.22
C ARG A 29 6.43 -4.05 8.18
N SER A 30 5.99 -4.67 9.29
CA SER A 30 4.60 -5.12 9.44
C SER A 30 3.65 -3.93 9.44
N VAL A 31 2.65 -3.98 8.57
CA VAL A 31 1.57 -3.00 8.56
C VAL A 31 0.53 -3.45 9.59
N PRO A 32 0.06 -2.58 10.51
CA PRO A 32 -0.97 -2.96 11.47
C PRO A 32 -2.21 -3.49 10.74
N GLU A 33 -2.67 -4.66 11.16
CA GLU A 33 -3.83 -5.32 10.57
C GLU A 33 -5.11 -4.56 10.90
N GLY A 34 -5.84 -4.14 9.87
CA GLY A 34 -7.11 -3.43 9.98
C GLY A 34 -7.14 -2.16 9.13
N LYS A 35 -8.32 -1.53 9.00
CA LYS A 35 -8.48 -0.18 8.43
C LYS A 35 -7.91 0.88 9.39
N ALA A 36 -6.73 0.66 9.95
CA ALA A 36 -6.00 1.67 10.71
C ALA A 36 -5.48 2.69 9.70
N ALA A 37 -6.37 3.57 9.25
CA ALA A 37 -5.96 4.79 8.59
C ALA A 37 -5.01 5.49 9.56
N ALA A 38 -3.74 5.61 9.19
CA ALA A 38 -2.81 6.41 9.95
C ALA A 38 -3.38 7.83 9.97
N LYS A 39 -3.70 8.32 11.16
CA LYS A 39 -4.18 9.69 11.34
C LYS A 39 -2.95 10.58 11.27
N VAL A 40 -2.58 10.98 10.05
CA VAL A 40 -1.47 11.89 9.79
C VAL A 40 -2.05 13.27 9.51
N GLU A 41 -1.50 14.30 10.15
CA GLU A 41 -1.82 15.68 9.84
C GLU A 41 -0.92 16.12 8.69
N ILE A 42 -1.43 16.06 7.46
CA ILE A 42 -0.73 16.53 6.27
C ILE A 42 -1.38 17.83 5.79
N SER A 43 -0.54 18.77 5.35
CA SER A 43 -1.01 19.96 4.65
C SER A 43 -1.23 19.61 3.19
N VAL A 44 -2.46 19.79 2.70
CA VAL A 44 -2.84 19.59 1.30
C VAL A 44 -3.35 20.92 0.78
N ASP A 45 -3.00 21.27 -0.46
CA ASP A 45 -3.44 22.52 -1.08
C ASP A 45 -4.96 22.62 -1.13
N ALA A 46 -5.47 23.84 -0.91
CA ALA A 46 -6.90 24.10 -0.75
C ALA A 46 -7.70 23.81 -2.03
N ASP A 47 -7.10 24.01 -3.19
CA ASP A 47 -7.67 23.71 -4.51
C ASP A 47 -7.82 22.20 -4.75
N VAL A 48 -6.83 21.40 -4.32
CA VAL A 48 -6.88 19.94 -4.37
C VAL A 48 -8.01 19.43 -3.48
N VAL A 49 -8.11 19.93 -2.24
CA VAL A 49 -9.21 19.55 -1.34
C VAL A 49 -10.56 19.95 -1.92
N ALA A 50 -10.67 21.15 -2.49
CA ALA A 50 -11.90 21.62 -3.14
C ALA A 50 -12.32 20.74 -4.32
N TYR A 51 -11.36 20.32 -5.16
CA TYR A 51 -11.61 19.40 -6.28
C TYR A 51 -12.19 18.06 -5.81
N PHE A 52 -11.61 17.45 -4.77
CA PHE A 52 -12.13 16.18 -4.25
C PHE A 52 -13.49 16.32 -3.56
N ARG A 53 -13.74 17.44 -2.86
CA ARG A 53 -15.04 17.74 -2.27
C ARG A 53 -16.12 17.94 -3.34
N MET A 54 -15.79 18.62 -4.44
CA MET A 54 -16.72 18.84 -5.55
C MET A 54 -17.08 17.53 -6.27
N LYS A 55 -16.11 16.63 -6.45
CA LYS A 55 -16.30 15.42 -7.25
C LYS A 55 -17.19 14.36 -6.58
N MET A 56 -17.17 14.26 -5.24
CA MET A 56 -17.76 13.12 -4.51
C MET A 56 -18.57 13.53 -3.25
N GLY A 57 -18.72 14.83 -3.00
CA GLY A 57 -19.38 15.36 -1.82
C GLY A 57 -18.55 15.26 -0.54
N GLU A 58 -18.98 15.97 0.51
CA GLU A 58 -18.24 16.07 1.78
C GLU A 58 -18.05 14.74 2.53
N LYS A 59 -18.88 13.72 2.25
CA LYS A 59 -18.87 12.45 3.01
C LYS A 59 -17.81 11.45 2.57
N ASN A 60 -17.31 11.52 1.33
CA ASN A 60 -16.50 10.44 0.75
C ASN A 60 -15.16 10.87 0.14
N TYR A 61 -14.78 12.15 0.25
CA TYR A 61 -13.56 12.66 -0.39
C TYR A 61 -12.27 12.01 0.15
N GLN A 62 -12.22 11.65 1.44
CA GLN A 62 -11.05 10.98 2.05
C GLN A 62 -10.81 9.58 1.47
N SER A 63 -11.86 8.80 1.24
CA SER A 63 -11.75 7.46 0.65
C SER A 63 -11.20 7.52 -0.78
N VAL A 64 -11.66 8.50 -1.55
CA VAL A 64 -11.24 8.70 -2.95
C VAL A 64 -9.82 9.24 -3.03
N MET A 65 -9.46 10.17 -2.14
CA MET A 65 -8.09 10.65 -2.01
C MET A 65 -7.14 9.49 -1.67
N ASN A 66 -7.51 8.61 -0.72
CA ASN A 66 -6.72 7.43 -0.39
C ASN A 66 -6.58 6.45 -1.55
N GLU A 67 -7.65 6.22 -2.32
CA GLU A 67 -7.59 5.36 -3.51
C GLU A 67 -6.69 5.95 -4.60
N MET A 68 -6.77 7.26 -4.83
CA MET A 68 -5.92 7.96 -5.79
C MET A 68 -4.46 7.94 -5.36
N LEU A 69 -4.16 8.16 -4.08
CA LEU A 69 -2.81 8.05 -3.53
C LEU A 69 -2.25 6.63 -3.72
N ARG A 70 -3.04 5.59 -3.44
CA ARG A 70 -2.66 4.20 -3.70
C ARG A 70 -2.40 3.93 -5.18
N SER A 71 -3.21 4.51 -6.06
CA SER A 71 -3.04 4.37 -7.51
C SER A 71 -1.77 5.08 -7.99
N GLY A 72 -1.51 6.28 -7.48
CA GLY A 72 -0.26 7.01 -7.72
C GLY A 72 0.95 6.21 -7.28
N ILE A 73 0.91 5.59 -6.10
CA ILE A 73 2.00 4.73 -5.61
C ILE A 73 2.24 3.53 -6.52
N ARG A 74 1.18 2.87 -6.99
CA ARG A 74 1.30 1.71 -7.90
C ARG A 74 1.85 2.07 -9.28
N ASN A 75 1.47 3.23 -9.79
CA ASN A 75 1.80 3.65 -11.16
C ASN A 75 3.06 4.51 -11.26
N SER A 76 3.67 4.87 -10.13
CA SER A 76 4.88 5.69 -10.09
C SER A 76 6.09 4.83 -9.71
N ASP A 77 7.23 5.07 -10.36
CA ASP A 77 8.57 4.62 -9.95
C ASP A 77 8.97 5.31 -8.62
N ILE A 78 8.23 5.07 -7.53
CA ILE A 78 8.56 5.64 -6.20
C ILE A 78 9.88 5.09 -5.67
N ASP A 79 10.39 3.99 -6.25
CA ASP A 79 11.77 3.53 -6.10
C ASP A 79 12.81 4.64 -6.33
N LYS A 80 12.51 5.68 -7.11
CA LYS A 80 13.45 6.82 -7.32
C LYS A 80 13.44 7.89 -6.23
N PHE A 81 12.47 7.88 -5.31
CA PHE A 81 12.35 8.90 -4.24
C PHE A 81 12.78 8.41 -2.85
N GLY A 82 13.58 7.33 -2.77
CA GLY A 82 14.36 7.02 -1.57
C GLY A 82 13.53 6.59 -0.36
N LEU A 83 12.78 5.49 -0.50
CA LEU A 83 12.23 4.78 0.66
C LEU A 83 13.34 4.23 1.60
N ASP A 84 14.60 4.20 1.14
CA ASP A 84 15.77 3.95 1.98
C ASP A 84 15.97 5.00 3.08
N ASN A 85 15.48 6.24 2.91
CA ASN A 85 15.80 7.35 3.83
C ASN A 85 14.67 7.75 4.79
N ILE A 86 13.51 7.07 4.75
CA ILE A 86 12.38 7.33 5.68
C ILE A 86 12.32 6.25 6.78
N LEU A 87 13.18 5.22 6.69
CA LEU A 87 13.24 4.11 7.63
C LEU A 87 14.50 4.13 8.53
N ALA A 88 15.41 5.10 8.35
CA ALA A 88 16.59 5.26 9.18
C ALA A 88 16.40 6.43 10.15
N GLU A 89 15.93 6.13 11.36
CA GLU A 89 16.50 6.60 12.63
C GLU A 89 15.76 5.90 13.79
N PRO A 90 16.44 5.68 14.94
CA PRO A 90 16.23 4.54 15.85
C PRO A 90 14.93 4.53 16.66
#